data_AF-A0A2Z2H135-F1
#
_entry.id   AF-A0A2Z2H135-F1
#
_cell.length_a   1.000
_cell.length_b   1.000
_cell.length_c   1.000
_cell.angle_alpha   90.00
_cell.angle_beta   90.00
_cell.angle_gamma   90.00
#
_symmetry.space_group_name_H-M   'P 1'
#
loop_
_entity.id
_entity.type
_entity.pdbx_description
1 polymer ?
#
loop_
_entity_poly.entity_id
_entity_poly.type
_entity_poly.pdbx_seq_one_letter_code
_entity_poly.pdbx_strand_id
1 'polypeptide(L)' 'TQSAARAVAIMKAAATAMIGETNSPASGGKRFRKMETTQGDCSALVAEAGSYFDRVIGAIA' A
#
# COMPACT_ATOMS: atom_id res chain seq x y z
N THR A 1 -7.79 19.64 -2.87
CA THR A 1 -8.71 18.76 -2.08
C THR A 1 -7.91 17.90 -1.10
N GLN A 2 -7.23 18.55 -0.14
CA GLN A 2 -6.11 17.95 0.62
C GLN A 2 -6.44 16.66 1.39
N SER A 3 -7.66 16.54 1.94
CA SER A 3 -8.10 15.36 2.69
C SER A 3 -8.17 14.09 1.83
N ALA A 4 -8.55 14.23 0.56
CA ALA A 4 -8.66 13.10 -0.36
C ALA A 4 -7.27 12.60 -0.79
N ALA A 5 -6.35 13.50 -1.15
CA ALA A 5 -4.97 13.14 -1.47
C ALA A 5 -4.26 12.42 -0.31
N ARG A 6 -4.49 12.88 0.93
CA ARG A 6 -3.95 12.23 2.13
C ARG A 6 -4.52 10.84 2.36
N ALA A 7 -5.83 10.66 2.15
CA ALA A 7 -6.45 9.34 2.23
C ALA A 7 -5.85 8.36 1.20
N VAL A 8 -5.63 8.81 -0.03
CA VAL A 8 -5.02 7.99 -1.09
C VAL A 8 -3.55 7.64 -0.77
N ALA A 9 -2.79 8.58 -0.21
CA ALA A 9 -1.42 8.30 0.24
C ALA A 9 -1.36 7.23 1.35
N ILE A 10 -2.33 7.23 2.29
CA ILE A 10 -2.43 6.18 3.32
C ILE A 10 -2.78 4.83 2.68
N MET A 11 -3.71 4.81 1.71
CA MET A 11 -4.06 3.58 0.98
C MET A 11 -2.86 3.02 0.19
N LYS A 12 -2.05 3.89 -0.43
CA LYS A 12 -0.79 3.50 -1.10
C LYS A 12 0.16 2.78 -0.13
N ALA A 13 0.41 3.36 1.03
CA ALA A 13 1.30 2.78 2.04
C ALA A 13 0.79 1.42 2.54
N ALA A 14 -0.52 1.30 2.77
CA ALA A 14 -1.13 0.04 3.19
C ALA A 14 -1.02 -1.05 2.10
N ALA A 15 -1.36 -0.73 0.85
CA ALA A 15 -1.31 -1.67 -0.26
C ALA A 15 0.11 -2.18 -0.52
N THR A 16 1.10 -1.28 -0.57
CA THR A 16 2.51 -1.64 -0.76
C THR A 16 3.06 -2.51 0.37
N ALA A 17 2.69 -2.23 1.62
CA ALA A 17 3.07 -3.06 2.77
C ALA A 17 2.41 -4.45 2.76
N MET A 18 1.17 -4.55 2.28
CA MET A 18 0.48 -5.84 2.15
C MET A 18 1.05 -6.68 0.99
N ILE A 19 1.36 -6.07 -0.15
CA ILE A 19 1.93 -6.75 -1.33
C ILE A 19 3.36 -7.22 -1.05
N GLY A 20 4.18 -6.38 -0.41
CA GLY A 20 5.56 -6.70 -0.07
C GLY A 20 5.71 -7.54 1.21
N GLU A 21 4.63 -7.98 1.85
CA GLU A 21 4.62 -8.66 3.15
C GLU A 21 5.39 -7.93 4.27
N THR A 22 5.60 -6.62 4.16
CA THR A 22 6.24 -5.80 5.21
C THR A 22 5.25 -5.24 6.22
N ASN A 23 3.96 -5.54 6.05
CA ASN A 23 2.94 -5.22 7.04
C ASN A 23 3.26 -5.92 8.36
N SER A 24 3.13 -5.21 9.48
CA SER A 24 3.48 -5.71 10.80
C SER A 24 2.24 -5.79 11.71
N PRO A 25 2.28 -6.62 12.76
CA PRO A 25 1.25 -6.63 13.80
C PRO A 25 1.06 -5.26 14.47
N ALA A 26 2.11 -4.42 14.53
CA ALA A 26 2.03 -3.07 15.06
C ALA A 26 1.20 -2.13 14.15
N SER A 27 1.28 -2.33 12.83
CA SER A 27 0.54 -1.55 11.83
C SER A 27 -0.88 -2.07 11.61
N GLY A 28 -1.11 -3.38 11.75
CA GLY A 28 -2.41 -4.02 11.56
C GLY A 28 -3.24 -4.21 12.82
N GLY A 29 -2.62 -4.18 14.01
CA GLY A 29 -3.27 -4.43 15.29
C GLY A 29 -4.08 -5.73 15.29
N LYS A 30 -5.33 -5.67 15.77
CA LYS A 30 -6.28 -6.80 15.77
C LYS A 30 -6.74 -7.24 14.37
N ARG A 31 -6.46 -6.45 13.32
CA ARG A 31 -6.83 -6.72 11.92
C ARG A 31 -5.62 -7.07 11.06
N PHE A 32 -4.48 -7.37 11.70
CA PHE A 32 -3.32 -7.88 10.98
C PHE A 32 -3.70 -9.15 10.22
N ARG A 33 -3.39 -9.17 8.93
CA ARG A 33 -3.62 -10.32 8.05
C ARG A 33 -2.36 -10.53 7.24
N LYS A 34 -1.80 -11.72 7.32
CA LYS A 34 -0.75 -12.20 6.44
C LYS A 34 -1.42 -13.00 5.31
N MET A 35 -1.03 -12.73 4.07
CA MET A 35 -1.50 -13.52 2.93
C MET A 35 -0.65 -14.80 2.86
N GLU A 36 -1.28 -15.94 2.59
CA GLU A 36 -0.54 -17.19 2.35
C GLU A 36 -0.01 -17.17 0.92
N THR A 37 1.13 -16.51 0.73
CA THR A 37 1.83 -16.39 -0.55
C THR A 37 3.25 -16.96 -0.43
N THR A 38 3.77 -17.50 -1.53
CA THR A 38 5.18 -17.88 -1.60
C THR A 38 6.03 -16.63 -1.48
N GLN A 39 6.89 -16.57 -0.47
CA GLN A 39 7.77 -15.42 -0.25
C GLN A 39 8.72 -15.23 -1.44
N GLY A 40 8.75 -14.02 -1.99
CA GLY A 40 9.60 -13.66 -3.12
C GLY A 40 9.75 -12.14 -3.25
N ASP A 41 10.63 -11.71 -4.15
CA ASP A 41 10.82 -10.28 -4.41
C ASP A 41 9.69 -9.72 -5.29
N CYS A 42 8.73 -9.06 -4.63
CA CYS A 42 7.62 -8.36 -5.29
C CYS A 42 7.91 -6.87 -5.54
N SER A 43 9.17 -6.41 -5.46
CA SER A 43 9.53 -4.99 -5.57
C SER A 43 9.00 -4.31 -6.85
N ALA A 44 9.01 -5.01 -7.98
CA ALA A 44 8.46 -4.52 -9.23
C ALA A 44 6.94 -4.28 -9.15
N LEU A 45 6.19 -5.24 -8.58
CA LEU A 45 4.73 -5.13 -8.40
C LEU A 45 4.38 -4.06 -7.36
N VAL A 46 5.17 -3.93 -6.31
CA VAL A 46 5.01 -2.86 -5.29
C VAL A 46 5.20 -1.48 -5.93
N ALA A 47 6.21 -1.31 -6.79
CA ALA A 47 6.45 -0.07 -7.52
C ALA A 47 5.32 0.24 -8.50
N GLU A 48 4.85 -0.76 -9.24
CA GLU A 48 3.72 -0.63 -10.17
C GLU A 48 2.44 -0.21 -9.44
N ALA A 49 2.08 -0.91 -8.37
CA ALA A 49 0.94 -0.58 -7.53
C ALA A 49 1.04 0.85 -6.98
N GLY A 50 2.23 1.24 -6.49
CA GLY A 50 2.50 2.60 -6.02
C GLY A 50 2.25 3.66 -7.09
N SER A 51 2.63 3.39 -8.35
CA SER A 51 2.44 4.32 -9.46
C SER A 51 0.96 4.57 -9.78
N TYR A 52 0.08 3.58 -9.61
CA TYR A 52 -1.35 3.75 -9.79
C TYR A 52 -1.93 4.73 -8.75
N PHE A 53 -1.49 4.63 -7.50
CA PHE A 53 -1.90 5.60 -6.47
C PHE A 53 -1.34 7.00 -6.73
N ASP A 54 -0.11 7.11 -7.24
CA ASP A 54 0.49 8.41 -7.58
C ASP A 54 -0.26 9.10 -8.73
N ARG A 55 -0.73 8.35 -9.72
CA ARG A 55 -1.62 8.87 -10.78
C ARG A 55 -2.93 9.43 -10.22
N VAL A 56 -3.53 8.73 -9.26
CA VAL A 56 -4.75 9.20 -8.58
C VAL A 56 -4.46 10.46 -7.78
N ILE A 57 -3.40 10.49 -6.99
CA ILE A 57 -2.99 11.68 -6.21
C ILE A 57 -2.76 12.87 -7.15
N GLY A 58 -2.05 12.68 -8.25
CA GLY A 58 -1.81 13.74 -9.24
C GLY A 58 -3.08 14.29 -9.89
N ALA A 59 -4.15 13.48 -9.99
CA ALA A 59 -5.43 13.90 -10.55
C ALA A 59 -6.33 14.64 -9.54
N ILE A 60 -6.16 14.41 -8.23
CA ILE A 60 -7.10 14.90 -7.18
C ILE A 60 -6.49 15.89 -6.17
N ALA A 61 -5.17 16.07 -6.17
CA ALA A 61 -4.47 16.92 -5.21
C ALA A 61 -4.90 18.39 -5.33
#